data_AF-A0A1H7Q012-F1
#
_entry.id   AF-A0A1H7Q012-F1
#
_cell.length_a   1.000
_cell.length_b   1.000
_cell.length_c   1.000
_cell.angle_alpha   90.00
_cell.angle_beta   90.00
_cell.angle_gamma   90.00
#
_symmetry.space_group_name_H-M   'P 1'
#
loop_
_entity.id
_entity.type
_entity.pdbx_description
1 polymer ?
#
loop_
_entity_poly.entity_id
_entity_poly.type
_entity_poly.pdbx_seq_one_letter_code
_entity_poly.pdbx_strand_id
1 'polypeptide(L)'
;MFDHKANREQLYTVRLEGASLSIRDLMEVRFTFLRLLEERIGTSSRLVKCHRAWMNQLESGIESMSDTQIANARLWREAWEHASGIATPLLSQPHSTTFRFELF
;
A
#
# COMPACT_ATOMS: atom_id res chain seq x y z
N MET A 1 11.24 -27.02 -0.53
CA MET A 1 9.97 -27.24 0.19
C MET A 1 9.23 -25.91 0.18
N PHE A 2 8.36 -25.69 -0.80
CA PHE A 2 7.57 -24.47 -0.89
C PHE A 2 6.47 -24.57 0.17
N ASP A 3 6.61 -23.82 1.26
CA ASP A 3 5.60 -23.75 2.32
C ASP A 3 4.35 -23.07 1.74
N HIS A 4 3.37 -23.86 1.29
CA HIS A 4 2.04 -23.42 0.88
C HIS A 4 1.16 -23.04 2.09
N LYS A 5 1.74 -22.43 3.13
CA LYS A 5 1.00 -21.82 4.24
C LYS A 5 0.80 -20.33 4.00
N ALA A 6 0.01 -20.00 2.98
CA ALA A 6 -0.53 -18.65 2.86
C ALA A 6 -1.87 -18.64 2.13
N ASN A 7 -2.80 -19.52 2.54
CA ASN A 7 -4.21 -19.15 2.47
C ASN A 7 -4.53 -18.19 3.63
N ARG A 8 -3.72 -17.12 3.77
CA ARG A 8 -4.19 -15.90 4.42
C ARG A 8 -5.18 -15.36 3.41
N GLU A 9 -6.46 -15.25 3.77
CA GLU A 9 -7.41 -14.46 2.99
C GLU A 9 -6.69 -13.19 2.55
N GLN A 10 -6.43 -13.08 1.26
CA GLN A 10 -5.73 -11.92 0.75
C GLN A 10 -6.70 -10.77 0.97
N LEU A 11 -6.34 -9.81 1.83
CA LEU A 11 -7.24 -8.71 2.22
C LEU A 11 -7.08 -7.49 1.31
N TYR A 12 -5.98 -7.42 0.57
CA TYR A 12 -5.66 -6.33 -0.32
C TYR A 12 -4.66 -6.73 -1.41
N THR A 13 -4.55 -5.85 -2.39
CA THR A 13 -3.52 -5.86 -3.41
C THR A 13 -3.02 -4.45 -3.66
N VAL A 14 -1.80 -4.32 -4.17
CA VAL A 14 -1.34 -3.09 -4.83
C VAL A 14 -1.36 -3.34 -6.33
N ARG A 15 -1.95 -2.45 -7.11
CA ARG A 15 -1.88 -2.46 -8.56
C ARG A 15 -0.95 -1.35 -9.05
N LEU A 16 -0.49 -1.52 -10.27
CA LEU A 16 0.20 -0.47 -11.01
C LEU A 16 -0.75 0.02 -12.10
N GLU A 17 -0.79 1.34 -12.27
CA GLU A 17 -1.54 1.99 -13.34
C GLU A 17 -0.59 2.78 -14.22
N GLY A 18 -0.63 2.50 -15.52
CA GLY A 18 0.24 3.11 -16.52
C GLY A 18 0.08 2.42 -17.87
N ALA A 19 0.48 3.08 -18.96
CA ALA A 19 0.23 2.60 -20.33
C ALA A 19 1.24 1.54 -20.82
N SER A 20 2.35 1.32 -20.12
CA SER A 20 3.44 0.44 -20.58
C SER A 20 4.19 -0.20 -19.41
N LEU A 21 3.46 -0.95 -18.59
CA LEU A 21 4.04 -1.68 -17.47
C LEU A 21 4.90 -2.84 -17.98
N SER A 22 6.16 -2.90 -17.52
CA SER A 22 7.03 -4.03 -17.79
C SER A 22 6.71 -5.23 -16.88
N ILE A 23 7.18 -6.42 -17.27
CA ILE A 23 7.11 -7.61 -16.41
C ILE A 23 7.83 -7.36 -15.08
N ARG A 24 8.96 -6.65 -15.08
CA ARG A 24 9.69 -6.29 -13.87
C ARG A 24 8.85 -5.41 -12.94
N ASP A 25 8.12 -4.45 -13.48
CA ASP A 25 7.26 -3.57 -12.67
C ASP A 25 6.19 -4.41 -11.93
N LEU A 26 5.57 -5.34 -12.65
CA LEU A 26 4.51 -6.20 -12.14
C LEU A 26 5.00 -7.28 -11.17
N MET A 27 6.19 -7.85 -11.41
CA MET A 27 6.72 -8.99 -10.67
C MET A 27 7.71 -8.64 -9.56
N GLU A 28 8.37 -7.49 -9.63
CA GLU A 28 9.39 -7.10 -8.65
C GLU A 28 9.05 -5.79 -7.96
N VAL A 29 8.79 -4.72 -8.72
CA VAL A 29 8.64 -3.38 -8.15
C VAL A 29 7.35 -3.28 -7.32
N ARG A 30 6.25 -3.82 -7.84
CA ARG A 30 4.98 -3.95 -7.11
C ARG A 30 5.15 -4.72 -5.79
N PHE A 31 5.87 -5.83 -5.80
CA PHE A 31 6.08 -6.65 -4.59
C PHE A 31 7.02 -5.97 -3.60
N THR A 32 8.03 -5.27 -4.09
CA THR A 32 8.91 -4.41 -3.28
C THR A 32 8.11 -3.34 -2.57
N PHE A 33 7.24 -2.63 -3.28
CA PHE A 33 6.37 -1.61 -2.70
C PHE A 33 5.46 -2.20 -1.62
N LEU A 34 4.82 -3.34 -1.90
CA LEU A 34 3.95 -4.00 -0.94
C LEU A 34 4.70 -4.44 0.33
N ARG A 35 5.90 -5.00 0.16
CA ARG A 35 6.75 -5.41 1.27
C ARG A 35 7.15 -4.22 2.15
N LEU A 36 7.49 -3.07 1.56
CA LEU A 36 7.82 -1.86 2.31
C LEU A 36 6.63 -1.34 3.15
N LEU A 37 5.41 -1.45 2.63
CA LEU A 37 4.20 -1.14 3.41
C LEU A 37 4.04 -2.10 4.60
N GLU A 38 4.20 -3.40 4.36
CA GLU A 38 4.07 -4.44 5.39
C GLU A 38 5.16 -4.35 6.46
N GLU A 39 6.40 -4.05 6.09
CA GLU A 39 7.49 -3.85 7.03
C GLU A 39 7.25 -2.65 7.95
N ARG A 40 6.63 -1.58 7.43
CA ARG A 40 6.41 -0.35 8.20
C ARG A 40 5.13 -0.35 9.03
N ILE A 41 4.05 -0.95 8.52
CA ILE A 41 2.75 -0.99 9.21
C ILE A 41 2.61 -2.27 10.05
N GLY A 42 3.05 -3.41 9.52
CA GLY A 42 2.93 -4.73 10.14
C GLY A 42 1.88 -5.61 9.46
N THR A 43 1.03 -6.25 10.27
CA THR A 43 0.09 -7.28 9.79
C THR A 43 -0.89 -6.76 8.75
N SER A 44 -1.38 -7.66 7.89
CA SER A 44 -2.35 -7.34 6.85
C SER A 44 -3.62 -6.68 7.40
N SER A 45 -4.11 -7.14 8.56
CA SER A 45 -5.28 -6.54 9.22
C SER A 45 -5.03 -5.11 9.71
N ARG A 46 -3.79 -4.79 10.15
CA ARG A 46 -3.41 -3.43 10.53
C ARG A 46 -3.29 -2.53 9.31
N LEU A 47 -2.75 -3.06 8.21
CA LEU A 47 -2.69 -2.38 6.91
C LEU A 47 -4.09 -1.95 6.44
N VAL A 48 -5.08 -2.85 6.48
CA VAL A 48 -6.47 -2.52 6.15
C VAL A 48 -7.05 -1.45 7.07
N LYS A 49 -6.81 -1.54 8.39
CA LYS A 49 -7.28 -0.53 9.36
C LYS A 49 -6.68 0.85 9.08
N CYS A 50 -5.39 0.91 8.81
CA CYS A 50 -4.67 2.13 8.45
C CYS A 50 -5.21 2.74 7.14
N HIS A 51 -5.37 1.92 6.10
CA HIS A 51 -5.95 2.36 4.82
C HIS A 51 -7.37 2.92 4.99
N ARG A 52 -8.25 2.21 5.70
CA ARG A 52 -9.63 2.69 5.96
C ARG A 52 -9.65 3.98 6.75
N ALA A 53 -8.80 4.13 7.75
CA ALA A 53 -8.69 5.37 8.50
C ALA A 53 -8.23 6.53 7.62
N TRP A 54 -7.29 6.29 6.70
CA TRP A 54 -6.86 7.27 5.70
C TRP A 54 -7.97 7.67 4.74
N MET A 55 -8.72 6.70 4.19
CA MET A 55 -9.86 6.98 3.32
C MET A 55 -10.93 7.82 4.05
N ASN A 56 -11.27 7.45 5.28
CA ASN A 56 -12.21 8.22 6.09
C ASN A 56 -11.71 9.66 6.33
N GLN A 57 -10.40 9.85 6.56
CA GLN A 57 -9.81 11.17 6.69
C GLN A 57 -9.94 12.00 5.40
N LEU A 58 -9.75 11.39 4.23
CA LEU A 58 -9.90 12.07 2.94
C LEU A 58 -11.35 12.45 2.64
N GLU A 59 -12.30 11.60 3.02
CA GLU A 59 -13.73 11.80 2.74
C GLU A 59 -14.41 12.77 3.72
N SER A 60 -14.12 12.63 5.01
CA SER A 60 -14.86 13.33 6.09
C SER A 60 -14.02 14.33 6.89
N GLY A 61 -12.72 14.42 6.61
CA GLY A 61 -11.78 15.21 7.42
C GLY A 61 -11.49 14.56 8.79
N ILE A 62 -10.71 15.27 9.61
CA ILE A 62 -10.25 14.75 10.91
C ILE A 62 -11.21 15.02 12.07
N GLU A 63 -12.17 15.93 11.91
CA GLU A 63 -13.00 16.46 13.00
C GLU A 63 -13.89 15.41 13.67
N SER A 64 -14.33 14.41 12.90
CA SER A 64 -15.16 13.30 13.38
C SER A 64 -14.37 12.02 13.71
N MET A 65 -13.03 12.07 13.65
CA MET A 65 -12.18 10.91 13.82
C MET A 65 -11.65 10.81 15.26
N SER A 66 -11.58 9.60 15.80
CA SER A 66 -10.87 9.37 17.07
C SER A 66 -9.37 9.50 16.91
N ASP A 67 -8.65 9.77 18.00
CA ASP A 67 -7.18 9.86 18.00
C ASP A 67 -6.51 8.60 17.41
N THR A 68 -7.10 7.43 17.66
CA THR A 68 -6.61 6.16 17.08
C THR A 68 -6.79 6.12 15.57
N GLN A 69 -7.91 6.63 15.05
CA GLN A 69 -8.12 6.71 13.60
C GLN A 69 -7.16 7.73 12.97
N ILE A 70 -6.96 8.88 13.60
CA ILE A 70 -5.99 9.90 13.14
C ILE A 70 -4.57 9.31 13.11
N ALA A 71 -4.16 8.60 14.17
CA ALA A 71 -2.86 7.94 14.22
C ALA A 71 -2.70 6.86 13.13
N ASN A 72 -3.73 6.07 12.88
CA ASN A 72 -3.74 5.05 11.84
C ASN A 72 -3.65 5.65 10.43
N ALA A 73 -4.35 6.76 10.18
CA ALA A 73 -4.31 7.48 8.91
C ALA A 73 -2.95 8.15 8.66
N ARG A 74 -2.33 8.72 9.70
CA ARG A 74 -0.95 9.24 9.63
C ARG A 74 0.05 8.13 9.32
N LEU A 75 -0.03 7.01 10.04
CA LEU A 75 0.84 5.85 9.81
C LEU A 75 0.69 5.32 8.38
N TRP A 76 -0.54 5.26 7.84
CA TRP A 76 -0.77 4.90 6.45
C TRP A 76 -0.02 5.83 5.50
N ARG A 77 -0.23 7.15 5.65
CA ARG A 77 0.38 8.16 4.78
C ARG A 77 1.90 8.09 4.80
N GLU A 78 2.51 8.03 5.98
CA GLU A 78 3.97 7.96 6.12
C GLU A 78 4.54 6.67 5.50
N ALA A 79 3.87 5.53 5.69
CA ALA A 79 4.28 4.28 5.07
C ALA A 79 4.15 4.33 3.54
N TRP A 80 3.07 4.92 3.03
CA TRP A 80 2.84 5.09 1.59
C TRP A 80 3.87 6.02 0.95
N GLU A 81 4.13 7.17 1.56
CA GLU A 81 5.15 8.12 1.09
C GLU A 81 6.54 7.47 1.08
N HIS A 82 6.88 6.73 2.13
CA HIS A 82 8.15 6.00 2.21
C HIS A 82 8.29 4.92 1.13
N ALA A 83 7.28 4.05 1.00
CA ALA A 83 7.27 2.99 0.00
C ALA A 83 7.34 3.58 -1.42
N SER A 84 6.63 4.68 -1.67
CA SER A 84 6.67 5.40 -2.95
C SER A 84 8.05 5.98 -3.21
N GLY A 85 8.68 6.62 -2.22
CA GLY A 85 10.01 7.20 -2.36
C GLY A 85 11.09 6.19 -2.74
N ILE A 86 10.94 4.93 -2.31
CA ILE A 86 11.88 3.86 -2.63
C ILE A 86 11.52 3.15 -3.93
N ALA A 87 10.25 2.80 -4.13
CA ALA A 87 9.85 1.92 -5.23
C ALA A 87 9.58 2.67 -6.54
N THR A 88 9.12 3.93 -6.50
CA THR A 88 8.84 4.70 -7.72
C THR A 88 10.06 4.81 -8.63
N PRO A 89 11.27 5.16 -8.13
CA PRO A 89 12.48 5.20 -8.98
C PRO A 89 12.85 3.86 -9.63
N LEU A 90 12.32 2.73 -9.14
CA LEU A 90 12.59 1.41 -9.68
C LEU A 90 11.67 1.05 -10.86
N LEU A 91 10.57 1.80 -11.04
CA LEU A 91 9.63 1.61 -12.13
C LEU A 91 10.29 1.92 -13.48
N SER A 92 9.87 1.20 -14.51
CA SER A 92 10.34 1.44 -15.87
C SER A 92 9.89 2.80 -16.42
N GLN A 93 8.74 3.29 -15.96
CA GLN A 93 8.23 4.63 -16.30
C GLN A 93 7.75 5.36 -15.03
N PRO A 94 8.67 5.93 -14.23
CA PRO A 94 8.36 6.46 -12.90
C PRO A 94 7.47 7.72 -12.91
N HIS A 95 7.41 8.44 -14.03
CA HIS A 95 6.63 9.68 -14.17
C HIS A 95 5.19 9.46 -14.69
N SER A 96 4.89 8.28 -15.24
CA SER A 96 3.59 7.95 -15.83
C SER A 96 2.95 6.71 -15.20
N THR A 97 3.61 6.11 -14.20
CA THR A 97 3.13 4.92 -13.51
C THR A 97 2.90 5.23 -12.04
N THR A 98 1.75 4.82 -11.51
CA THR A 98 1.40 5.02 -10.10
C THR A 98 1.02 3.70 -9.43
N PHE A 99 1.27 3.61 -8.13
CA PHE A 99 0.77 2.54 -7.28
C PHE A 99 -0.67 2.85 -6.85
N ARG A 100 -1.53 1.84 -6.81
CA ARG A 100 -2.90 1.92 -6.29
C ARG A 100 -3.14 0.80 -5.29
N PHE A 101 -3.61 1.14 -4.09
CA PHE A 101 -4.03 0.13 -3.12
C PHE A 101 -5.50 -0.21 -3.31
N GLU A 102 -5.81 -1.51 -3.33
CA GLU A 102 -7.18 -2.01 -3.47
C GLU A 102 -7.46 -3.05 -2.39
N LEU A 103 -8.61 -2.94 -1.74
CA LEU A 103 -9.16 -3.97 -0.86
C LEU A 103 -9.94 -4.98 -1.72
N PHE A 104 -9.96 -6.25 -1.31
CA PHE A 104 -10.83 -7.26 -1.92
C PHE A 104 -12.25 -7.21 -1.34
#